data_AF-A0A7J7M1M4-F1
#
_entry.id   AF-A0A7J7M1M4-F1
#
_cell.length_a   1.000
_cell.length_b   1.000
_cell.length_c   1.000
_cell.angle_alpha   90.00
_cell.angle_beta   90.00
_cell.angle_gamma   90.00
#
_symmetry.space_group_name_H-M   'P 1'
#
loop_
_entity.id
_entity.type
_entity.pdbx_description
1 polymer ?
#
loop_
_entity_poly.entity_id
_entity_poly.type
_entity_poly.pdbx_seq_one_letter_code
_entity_poly.pdbx_strand_id
1 'polypeptide(L)'
;MKLMISLTENNYERKFLKCQHSICGSFQWLSNVNQAKGAEGGSSSSNGCFGCGQNNHWVRDCPWVRFPCTAHGCNHLMKMFTSKTQQSFGQKFLKCEDPICNNFIWLTDAIREQSVKNVKITVEMSLNEFVAQFATKVTVEKKEKM
;
A
#
# COMPACT_ATOMS: atom_id res chain seq x y z
N MET A 1 11.03 14.01 13.84
CA MET A 1 11.18 13.07 14.98
C MET A 1 12.60 13.16 15.50
N LYS A 2 12.83 12.90 16.78
CA LYS A 2 14.17 12.92 17.39
C LYS A 2 14.52 11.53 17.93
N LEU A 3 15.76 11.11 17.68
CA LEU A 3 16.36 9.93 18.28
C LEU A 3 16.69 10.20 19.75
N MET A 4 16.27 9.29 20.62
CA MET A 4 16.43 9.37 22.07
C MET A 4 16.91 8.03 22.63
N ILE A 5 17.51 8.06 23.82
CA ILE A 5 17.93 6.89 24.60
C ILE A 5 17.09 6.87 25.87
N SER A 6 16.47 5.74 26.19
CA SER A 6 15.66 5.59 27.40
C SER A 6 16.54 5.42 28.63
N LEU A 7 16.14 6.07 29.72
CA LEU A 7 16.82 6.01 31.02
C LEU A 7 15.92 5.37 32.09
N THR A 8 14.79 4.77 31.69
CA THR A 8 13.88 4.09 32.62
C THR A 8 14.46 2.73 33.02
N GLU A 9 14.27 2.30 34.26
CA GLU A 9 14.81 1.03 34.76
C GLU A 9 14.43 -0.17 33.86
N ASN A 10 13.19 -0.22 33.40
CA ASN A 10 12.67 -1.31 32.56
C ASN A 10 13.08 -1.24 31.08
N ASN A 11 13.63 -0.12 30.60
CA ASN A 11 14.05 0.04 29.20
C ASN A 11 15.36 0.83 29.12
N TYR A 12 16.26 0.62 30.06
CA TYR A 12 17.50 1.39 30.18
C TYR A 12 18.36 1.22 28.92
N GLU A 13 18.93 2.33 28.44
CA GLU A 13 19.75 2.44 27.22
C GLU A 13 19.08 2.07 25.88
N ARG A 14 17.80 1.72 25.90
CA ARG A 14 17.07 1.37 24.68
C ARG A 14 16.81 2.61 23.82
N LYS A 15 17.14 2.56 22.53
CA LYS A 15 16.95 3.69 21.60
C LYS A 15 15.51 3.77 21.10
N PHE A 16 14.95 4.96 20.96
CA PHE A 16 13.61 5.20 20.41
C PHE A 16 13.50 6.52 19.63
N LEU A 17 12.48 6.62 18.77
CA LEU A 17 12.09 7.84 18.09
C LEU A 17 10.85 8.45 18.77
N LYS A 18 10.87 9.75 19.04
CA LYS A 18 9.67 10.51 19.44
C LYS A 18 9.41 11.71 18.55
N CYS A 19 8.14 12.05 18.38
CA CYS A 19 7.74 13.32 17.77
C CYS A 19 8.15 14.46 18.71
N GLN A 20 8.65 15.56 18.17
CA GLN A 20 9.05 16.73 18.97
C GLN A 20 7.91 17.73 19.16
N HIS A 21 6.80 17.54 18.47
CA HIS A 21 5.62 18.40 18.60
C HIS A 21 4.84 17.99 19.86
N SER A 22 4.57 18.93 20.77
CA SER A 22 3.97 18.63 22.09
C SER A 22 2.57 18.00 22.00
N ILE A 23 1.84 18.24 20.91
CA ILE A 23 0.52 17.64 20.64
C ILE A 23 0.61 16.27 19.93
N CYS A 24 1.81 15.84 19.54
CA CYS A 24 2.06 14.65 18.74
C CYS A 24 2.69 13.58 19.64
N GLY A 25 1.88 12.65 20.15
CA GLY A 25 2.33 11.56 21.04
C GLY A 25 3.05 10.39 20.36
N SER A 26 3.49 10.54 19.10
CA SER A 26 4.08 9.43 18.35
C SER A 26 5.43 9.00 18.92
N PHE A 27 5.57 7.68 19.15
CA PHE A 27 6.70 7.05 19.83
C PHE A 27 6.97 5.66 19.22
N GLN A 28 8.25 5.29 19.04
CA GLN A 28 8.64 3.95 18.55
C GLN A 28 10.04 3.52 18.99
N TRP A 29 10.17 2.30 19.54
CA TRP A 29 11.46 1.69 19.88
C TRP A 29 12.26 1.24 18.65
N LEU A 30 13.57 1.47 18.65
CA LEU A 30 14.49 1.05 17.59
C LEU A 30 14.89 -0.43 17.68
N SER A 31 14.74 -1.08 18.84
CA SER A 31 14.96 -2.53 18.95
C SER A 31 14.02 -3.33 18.05
N ASN A 32 12.83 -2.78 17.76
CA ASN A 32 11.83 -3.39 16.90
C ASN A 32 12.20 -3.30 15.41
N VAL A 33 13.35 -2.69 15.09
CA VAL A 33 13.90 -2.53 13.73
C VAL A 33 14.87 -3.67 13.38
N ASN A 34 15.42 -4.40 14.37
CA ASN A 34 16.45 -5.42 14.15
C ASN A 34 16.05 -6.85 14.56
N GLN A 35 14.83 -7.08 15.04
CA GLN A 35 14.35 -8.41 15.46
C GLN A 35 13.47 -9.06 14.38
N ALA A 36 14.03 -9.26 13.19
CA ALA A 36 13.44 -10.07 12.13
C ALA A 36 14.36 -11.24 11.80
N LYS A 37 14.59 -12.13 12.77
CA LYS A 37 15.08 -13.49 12.53
C LYS A 37 14.43 -14.46 13.53
N GLY A 38 13.49 -15.26 13.05
CA GLY A 38 12.99 -16.47 13.71
C GLY A 38 11.48 -16.50 13.94
N ALA A 39 10.79 -17.35 13.17
CA ALA A 39 9.41 -17.83 13.28
C ALA A 39 8.26 -16.88 12.88
N GLU A 40 7.49 -17.32 11.88
CA GLU A 40 6.03 -17.15 11.76
C GLU A 40 5.49 -15.71 11.99
N GLY A 41 5.62 -14.87 10.96
CA GLY A 41 5.20 -13.47 10.99
C GLY A 41 6.11 -12.63 10.10
N GLY A 42 6.05 -12.87 8.78
CA GLY A 42 7.09 -12.51 7.82
C GLY A 42 7.43 -11.03 7.69
N SER A 43 8.46 -10.63 8.44
CA SER A 43 9.72 -10.02 7.95
C SER A 43 9.69 -8.64 7.27
N SER A 44 10.00 -7.64 8.11
CA SER A 44 10.76 -6.42 7.82
C SER A 44 11.85 -6.62 6.75
N SER A 45 11.72 -5.90 5.62
CA SER A 45 12.85 -5.33 4.90
C SER A 45 12.74 -3.81 5.00
N SER A 46 13.70 -3.21 5.66
CA SER A 46 13.76 -1.84 6.19
C SER A 46 13.85 -0.71 5.14
N ASN A 47 13.31 -0.92 3.94
CA ASN A 47 13.33 0.06 2.84
C ASN A 47 11.93 0.46 2.33
N GLY A 48 10.86 0.16 3.08
CA GLY A 48 9.48 0.41 2.63
C GLY A 48 8.71 1.46 3.42
N CYS A 49 7.68 2.01 2.76
CA CYS A 49 6.69 2.91 3.32
C CYS A 49 6.13 2.35 4.63
N PHE A 50 6.40 3.04 5.74
CA PHE A 50 5.85 2.70 7.06
C PHE A 50 4.31 2.74 7.12
N GLY A 51 3.68 3.38 6.14
CA GLY A 51 2.25 3.38 5.91
C GLY A 51 1.77 2.02 5.44
N CYS A 52 2.01 1.69 4.18
CA CYS A 52 1.44 0.50 3.51
C CYS A 52 2.38 -0.71 3.38
N GLY A 53 3.66 -0.55 3.70
CA GLY A 53 4.67 -1.61 3.60
C GLY A 53 5.35 -1.75 2.23
N GLN A 54 4.94 -0.98 1.21
CA GLN A 54 5.56 -1.04 -0.13
C GLN A 54 6.90 -0.28 -0.18
N ASN A 55 7.85 -0.76 -0.98
CA ASN A 55 9.23 -0.25 -1.06
C ASN A 55 9.48 0.87 -2.09
N ASN A 56 8.45 1.31 -2.81
CA ASN A 56 8.57 2.29 -3.89
C ASN A 56 8.33 3.75 -3.46
N HIS A 57 7.94 4.01 -2.21
CA HIS A 57 7.68 5.36 -1.71
C HIS A 57 7.88 5.46 -0.19
N TRP A 58 7.93 6.69 0.32
CA TRP A 58 7.98 7.00 1.75
C TRP A 58 6.58 7.35 2.27
N VAL A 59 6.36 7.30 3.59
CA VAL A 59 5.03 7.51 4.19
C VAL A 59 4.35 8.83 3.81
N ARG A 60 5.13 9.89 3.53
CA ARG A 60 4.60 11.19 3.08
C ARG A 60 4.00 11.13 1.69
N ASP A 61 4.55 10.26 0.84
CA ASP A 61 4.17 10.07 -0.56
C ASP A 61 3.33 8.80 -0.74
N CYS A 62 2.76 8.29 0.35
CA CYS A 62 2.00 7.06 0.34
C CYS A 62 0.66 7.25 -0.38
N PRO A 63 0.41 6.53 -1.50
CA PRO A 63 -0.81 6.69 -2.28
C PRO A 63 -2.05 6.23 -1.50
N TRP A 64 -1.83 5.46 -0.43
CA TRP A 64 -2.87 4.91 0.43
C TRP A 64 -3.33 5.85 1.56
N VAL A 65 -2.66 7.00 1.76
CA VAL A 65 -3.05 7.98 2.78
C VAL A 65 -4.26 8.82 2.33
N ARG A 66 -4.43 9.01 1.01
CA ARG A 66 -5.55 9.73 0.38
C ARG A 66 -6.07 8.98 -0.85
N PHE A 67 -6.50 7.75 -0.64
CA PHE A 67 -6.92 6.87 -1.73
C PHE A 67 -8.37 7.17 -2.17
N PRO A 68 -8.70 7.25 -3.46
CA PRO A 68 -10.09 7.44 -3.90
C PRO A 68 -11.01 6.30 -3.41
N CYS A 69 -12.24 6.61 -3.02
CA CYS A 69 -13.21 5.60 -2.63
C CYS A 69 -13.49 4.62 -3.78
N THR A 70 -13.55 3.33 -3.47
CA THR A 70 -13.87 2.28 -4.44
C THR A 70 -15.37 2.06 -4.64
N ALA A 71 -16.22 2.69 -3.83
CA ALA A 71 -17.66 2.60 -3.96
C ALA A 71 -18.14 3.35 -5.21
N HIS A 72 -19.04 2.74 -5.97
CA HIS A 72 -19.58 3.31 -7.19
C HIS A 72 -20.28 4.65 -6.92
N GLY A 73 -19.90 5.71 -7.65
CA GLY A 73 -20.45 7.06 -7.51
C GLY A 73 -19.97 7.84 -6.28
N CYS A 74 -19.04 7.29 -5.49
CA CYS A 74 -18.48 7.99 -4.35
C CYS A 74 -17.23 8.79 -4.75
N ASN A 75 -17.24 10.10 -4.51
CA ASN A 75 -16.12 11.00 -4.82
C ASN A 75 -15.26 11.35 -3.59
N HIS A 76 -15.45 10.62 -2.49
CA HIS A 76 -14.72 10.85 -1.25
C HIS A 76 -13.39 10.10 -1.23
N LEU A 77 -12.52 10.53 -0.31
CA LEU A 77 -11.26 9.85 -0.05
C LEU A 77 -11.46 8.78 1.01
N MET A 78 -10.58 7.77 0.99
CA MET A 78 -10.42 6.77 2.03
C MET A 78 -9.17 7.08 2.83
N LYS A 79 -9.31 6.99 4.16
CA LYS A 79 -8.22 7.12 5.13
C LYS A 79 -7.75 5.75 5.58
N MET A 80 -6.45 5.65 5.83
CA MET A 80 -5.81 4.44 6.35
C MET A 80 -5.83 4.39 7.88
N PHE A 81 -6.19 3.24 8.42
CA PHE A 81 -6.28 2.96 9.85
C PHE A 81 -5.54 1.68 10.20
N THR A 82 -5.29 1.48 11.49
CA THR A 82 -4.75 0.24 12.05
C THR A 82 -5.77 -0.37 12.98
N SER A 83 -6.15 -1.61 12.73
CA SER A 83 -7.12 -2.35 13.52
C SER A 83 -6.57 -2.62 14.92
N LYS A 84 -7.45 -2.46 15.91
CA LYS A 84 -7.21 -2.72 17.32
C LYS A 84 -8.00 -3.93 17.83
N THR A 85 -8.75 -4.61 16.97
CA THR A 85 -9.48 -5.81 17.37
C THR A 85 -8.51 -6.95 17.56
N GLN A 86 -8.86 -7.92 18.40
CA GLN A 86 -7.94 -9.00 18.78
C GLN A 86 -7.60 -9.90 17.58
N GLN A 87 -8.56 -10.15 16.68
CA GLN A 87 -8.39 -11.04 15.53
C GLN A 87 -7.64 -10.39 14.35
N SER A 88 -7.65 -9.05 14.26
CA SER A 88 -6.97 -8.32 13.19
C SER A 88 -5.99 -7.28 13.72
N PHE A 89 -5.47 -7.47 14.93
CA PHE A 89 -4.62 -6.48 15.59
C PHE A 89 -3.43 -6.11 14.71
N GLY A 90 -3.24 -4.81 14.50
CA GLY A 90 -2.14 -4.29 13.67
C GLY A 90 -2.40 -4.35 12.16
N GLN A 91 -3.44 -5.06 11.70
CA GLN A 91 -3.80 -5.07 10.28
C GLN A 91 -4.29 -3.68 9.85
N LYS A 92 -3.90 -3.26 8.66
CA LYS A 92 -4.24 -1.93 8.13
C LYS A 92 -5.42 -2.03 7.19
N PHE A 93 -6.29 -1.03 7.25
CA PHE A 93 -7.48 -0.95 6.39
C PHE A 93 -7.74 0.48 5.94
N LEU A 94 -8.48 0.62 4.86
CA LEU A 94 -8.97 1.89 4.35
C LEU A 94 -10.45 2.02 4.67
N LYS A 95 -10.88 3.19 5.13
CA LYS A 95 -12.29 3.52 5.33
C LYS A 95 -12.61 4.86 4.70
N CYS A 96 -13.73 4.92 3.98
CA CYS A 96 -14.22 6.16 3.39
C CYS A 96 -14.40 7.25 4.47
N GLU A 97 -14.04 8.48 4.13
CA GLU A 97 -14.26 9.65 4.98
C GLU A 97 -15.75 10.02 5.11
N ASP A 98 -16.56 9.64 4.12
CA ASP A 98 -17.99 9.89 4.13
C ASP A 98 -18.71 8.90 5.07
N PRO A 99 -19.36 9.42 6.13
CA PRO A 99 -20.06 8.59 7.11
C PRO A 99 -21.25 7.83 6.51
N ILE A 100 -21.81 8.28 5.39
CA ILE A 100 -22.94 7.63 4.72
C ILE A 100 -22.44 6.46 3.88
N CYS A 101 -21.37 6.68 3.09
CA CYS A 101 -20.79 5.65 2.24
C CYS A 101 -20.29 4.44 3.04
N ASN A 102 -19.61 4.68 4.18
CA ASN A 102 -19.08 3.66 5.09
C ASN A 102 -18.24 2.54 4.41
N ASN A 103 -17.76 2.78 3.19
CA ASN A 103 -17.02 1.80 2.41
C ASN A 103 -15.69 1.44 3.10
N PHE A 104 -15.34 0.18 3.05
CA PHE A 104 -14.24 -0.43 3.79
C PHE A 104 -13.50 -1.44 2.92
N ILE A 105 -12.17 -1.45 3.01
CA ILE A 105 -11.33 -2.48 2.38
C ILE A 105 -10.07 -2.70 3.20
N TRP A 106 -9.62 -3.95 3.33
CA TRP A 106 -8.30 -4.22 3.93
C TRP A 106 -7.20 -3.70 3.01
N LEU A 107 -6.16 -3.11 3.57
CA LEU A 107 -5.09 -2.51 2.77
C LEU A 107 -4.38 -3.57 1.90
N THR A 108 -4.27 -4.80 2.40
CA THR A 108 -3.73 -5.94 1.66
C THR A 108 -4.56 -6.26 0.41
N ASP A 109 -5.89 -6.18 0.52
CA ASP A 109 -6.80 -6.45 -0.60
C ASP A 109 -6.75 -5.31 -1.61
N ALA A 110 -6.75 -4.05 -1.15
CA ALA A 110 -6.62 -2.87 -2.00
C ALA A 110 -5.31 -2.89 -2.82
N ILE A 111 -4.18 -3.25 -2.18
CA ILE A 111 -2.88 -3.40 -2.86
C ILE A 111 -2.95 -4.53 -3.90
N ARG A 112 -3.55 -5.67 -3.55
CA ARG A 112 -3.70 -6.80 -4.46
C ARG A 112 -4.52 -6.41 -5.70
N GLU A 113 -5.66 -5.76 -5.50
CA GLU A 113 -6.53 -5.29 -6.58
C GLU A 113 -5.86 -4.24 -7.48
N GLN A 114 -5.07 -3.32 -6.91
CA GLN A 114 -4.35 -2.33 -7.71
C GLN A 114 -3.24 -2.95 -8.55
N SER A 115 -2.62 -4.03 -8.07
CA SER A 115 -1.59 -4.77 -8.81
C SER A 115 -2.16 -5.45 -10.07
N VAL A 116 -3.41 -5.93 -10.02
CA VAL A 116 -4.09 -6.56 -11.18
C VAL A 116 -4.47 -5.53 -12.25
N LYS A 117 -4.76 -4.28 -11.86
CA LYS A 117 -5.12 -3.21 -12.81
C LYS A 117 -3.93 -2.72 -13.64
N ASN A 118 -2.70 -2.91 -13.15
CA ASN A 118 -1.47 -2.45 -13.80
C ASN A 118 -0.75 -3.56 -14.57
N VAL A 119 -1.48 -4.55 -15.09
CA VAL A 119 -0.88 -5.63 -15.88
C VAL A 119 -0.72 -5.18 -17.33
N LYS A 120 0.53 -5.01 -17.76
CA LYS A 120 0.87 -4.81 -19.18
C LYS A 120 1.04 -6.18 -19.84
N ILE A 121 0.08 -6.58 -20.66
CA ILE A 121 0.19 -7.80 -21.50
C ILE A 121 0.83 -7.38 -22.82
N THR A 122 1.97 -8.01 -23.16
CA THR A 122 2.59 -7.88 -24.49
C THR A 122 2.39 -9.20 -25.19
N VAL A 123 1.68 -9.18 -26.32
CA VAL A 123 1.45 -10.36 -27.15
C VAL A 123 2.28 -10.18 -28.42
N GLU A 124 3.27 -11.06 -28.61
CA GLU A 124 4.02 -11.16 -29.85
C GLU A 124 3.44 -12.32 -30.67
N MET A 125 2.85 -11.99 -31.81
CA MET A 125 2.37 -12.96 -32.80
C MET A 125 2.50 -12.34 -34.18
N SER A 126 2.55 -13.19 -35.21
CA SER A 126 2.55 -12.69 -36.58
C SER A 126 1.19 -12.05 -36.91
N LEU A 127 1.21 -11.07 -37.82
CA LEU A 127 -0.02 -10.42 -38.31
C LEU A 127 -1.03 -11.45 -38.82
N ASN A 128 -0.53 -12.52 -39.45
CA ASN A 128 -1.36 -13.59 -40.02
C ASN A 128 -2.05 -14.43 -38.94
N GLU A 129 -1.36 -14.75 -37.84
CA GLU A 129 -1.95 -15.47 -36.71
C GLU A 129 -2.99 -14.63 -35.97
N PHE A 130 -2.75 -13.32 -35.83
CA PHE A 130 -3.72 -12.39 -35.25
C PHE A 130 -5.00 -12.30 -36.11
N VAL A 131 -4.86 -12.14 -37.42
CA VAL A 131 -5.98 -12.07 -38.36
C VAL A 131 -6.77 -13.38 -38.38
N ALA A 132 -6.10 -14.54 -38.28
CA ALA A 132 -6.78 -15.84 -38.22
C ALA A 132 -7.69 -16.01 -36.99
N GLN A 133 -7.37 -15.36 -35.87
CA GLN A 133 -8.17 -15.43 -34.63
C GLN A 133 -9.32 -14.40 -34.57
N PHE A 134 -9.22 -13.26 -35.27
CA PHE A 134 -10.19 -12.15 -35.19
C PHE A 134 -10.89 -11.82 -36.53
N ALA A 135 -10.82 -12.74 -37.49
CA ALA A 135 -11.24 -12.58 -38.89
C ALA A 135 -12.67 -12.05 -39.13
N THR A 136 -13.56 -12.09 -38.14
CA THR A 136 -14.95 -11.61 -38.30
C THR A 136 -15.15 -10.13 -37.95
N LYS A 137 -14.17 -9.41 -37.39
CA LYS A 137 -14.36 -8.02 -36.92
C LYS A 137 -13.24 -7.02 -37.22
N VAL A 138 -12.23 -7.38 -38.01
CA VAL A 138 -11.09 -6.48 -38.29
C VAL A 138 -10.94 -6.27 -39.79
N THR A 139 -11.24 -5.05 -40.27
CA THR A 139 -10.87 -4.57 -41.60
C THR A 139 -9.51 -3.87 -41.53
N VAL A 140 -8.54 -4.34 -42.32
CA VAL A 140 -7.19 -3.75 -42.42
C VAL A 140 -7.08 -3.03 -43.76
N GLU A 141 -7.01 -1.70 -43.74
CA GLU A 141 -6.68 -0.92 -44.93
C GLU A 141 -5.16 -0.68 -44.99
N LYS A 142 -4.51 -1.24 -46.01
CA LYS A 142 -3.13 -0.91 -46.33
C LYS A 142 -3.09 0.49 -46.93
N LYS A 143 -2.54 1.47 -46.19
CA LYS A 143 -2.09 2.72 -46.81
C LYS A 143 -0.77 2.48 -47.51
N GLU A 144 -0.81 2.36 -48.84
CA GLU A 144 0.38 2.49 -49.66
C GLU A 144 0.87 3.93 -49.58
N LYS A 145 2.15 4.10 -49.22
CA LYS A 145 2.81 5.41 -49.27
C LYS A 145 3.03 5.77 -50.74
N MET A 146 2.34 6.81 -51.20
CA MET A 146 2.83 7.67 -52.30
C MET A 146 3.58 8.86 -51.70
#